data_AF-A0A3B8HQL4-F1
#
_entry.id   AF-A0A3B8HQL4-F1
#
_cell.length_a   1.000
_cell.length_b   1.000
_cell.length_c   1.000
_cell.angle_alpha   90.00
_cell.angle_beta   90.00
_cell.angle_gamma   90.00
#
_symmetry.space_group_name_H-M   'P 1'
#
loop_
_entity.id
_entity.type
_entity.pdbx_description
1 polymer ?
#
loop_
_entity_poly.entity_id
_entity_poly.type
_entity_poly.pdbx_seq_one_letter_code
_entity_poly.pdbx_strand_id
1 'polypeptide(L)'
;PTGQVSIETLSPGDDVLAVDPQGNMVVSHVERVHRTKALPFSVQTDGGPLITTADHPLAFPDGRFVRAGDLQSGNKILNWAGGAFRPTTILDSVPEEMPQVVYNLSVAWPHTFLAAGFVAHNKGGSSSSYHSSSSTSSSSEEAPWWFFLIFFGIFGLVFFILIAAVVSAFSKKKRKT
;
A
#
# COMPACT_ATOMS: atom_id res chain seq x y z
N PRO A 1 -4.56 -15.30 -1.04
CA PRO A 1 -3.10 -15.50 -1.19
C PRO A 1 -2.46 -16.21 0.03
N THR A 2 -1.48 -17.10 -0.19
CA THR A 2 -0.90 -18.00 0.82
C THR A 2 0.43 -17.55 1.43
N GLY A 3 0.99 -16.44 0.94
CA GLY A 3 2.26 -15.91 1.42
C GLY A 3 2.94 -15.01 0.39
N GLN A 4 4.18 -14.63 0.68
CA GLN A 4 5.02 -13.89 -0.25
C GLN A 4 5.52 -14.81 -1.37
N VAL A 5 5.34 -14.37 -2.61
CA VAL A 5 5.81 -15.06 -3.81
C VAL A 5 6.50 -14.04 -4.73
N SER A 6 7.39 -14.51 -5.59
CA SER A 6 8.01 -13.66 -6.59
C SER A 6 7.00 -13.27 -7.67
N ILE A 7 7.09 -12.04 -8.18
CA ILE A 7 6.12 -11.51 -9.15
C ILE A 7 6.14 -12.29 -10.47
N GLU A 8 7.29 -12.83 -10.86
CA GLU A 8 7.48 -13.59 -12.10
C GLU A 8 6.79 -14.96 -12.09
N THR A 9 6.34 -15.45 -10.94
CA THR A 9 5.62 -16.73 -10.82
C THR A 9 4.11 -16.58 -10.88
N LEU A 10 3.60 -15.34 -10.79
CA LEU A 10 2.16 -15.06 -10.80
C LEU A 10 1.57 -15.29 -12.20
N SER A 11 0.30 -15.65 -12.23
CA SER A 11 -0.52 -15.87 -13.43
C SER A 11 -1.90 -15.22 -13.29
N PRO A 12 -2.59 -14.93 -14.40
CA PRO A 12 -3.99 -14.51 -14.34
C PRO A 12 -4.84 -15.49 -13.53
N GLY A 13 -5.66 -14.95 -12.62
CA GLY A 13 -6.48 -15.69 -11.67
C GLY A 13 -5.85 -15.85 -10.27
N ASP A 14 -4.54 -15.60 -10.12
CA ASP A 14 -3.90 -15.70 -8.80
C ASP A 14 -4.36 -14.58 -7.87
N ASP A 15 -4.60 -14.94 -6.60
CA ASP A 15 -4.94 -13.98 -5.55
C ASP A 15 -3.74 -13.11 -5.16
N VAL A 16 -3.99 -11.84 -4.91
CA VAL A 16 -3.05 -10.89 -4.31
C VAL A 16 -3.72 -10.10 -3.18
N LEU A 17 -2.91 -9.58 -2.26
CA LEU A 17 -3.39 -8.61 -1.28
C LEU A 17 -3.41 -7.23 -1.94
N ALA A 18 -4.53 -6.53 -1.79
CA ALA A 18 -4.79 -5.21 -2.32
C ALA A 18 -5.30 -4.28 -1.21
N VAL A 19 -5.40 -2.99 -1.53
CA VAL A 19 -5.91 -1.94 -0.64
C VAL A 19 -7.04 -1.20 -1.33
N ASP A 20 -8.23 -1.22 -0.73
CA ASP A 20 -9.40 -0.53 -1.26
C ASP A 20 -9.31 1.01 -1.03
N PRO A 21 -10.18 1.82 -1.66
CA PRO A 21 -10.19 3.27 -1.45
C PRO A 21 -10.47 3.71 0.00
N GLN A 22 -11.01 2.81 0.84
CA GLN A 22 -11.25 3.04 2.25
C GLN A 22 -10.02 2.72 3.12
N GLY A 23 -8.94 2.23 2.52
CA GLY A 23 -7.69 1.86 3.20
C GLY A 23 -7.72 0.46 3.82
N ASN A 24 -8.73 -0.36 3.52
CA ASN A 24 -8.80 -1.73 4.03
C ASN A 24 -7.98 -2.67 3.16
N MET A 25 -7.36 -3.65 3.81
CA MET A 25 -6.74 -4.77 3.12
C MET A 25 -7.81 -5.73 2.61
N VAL A 26 -7.80 -6.00 1.31
CA VAL A 26 -8.73 -6.91 0.64
C VAL A 26 -7.98 -7.91 -0.22
N VAL A 27 -8.64 -9.01 -0.59
CA VAL A 27 -8.13 -9.94 -1.61
C VAL A 27 -8.65 -9.49 -2.96
N SER A 28 -7.75 -9.40 -3.94
CA SER A 28 -8.07 -9.22 -5.35
C SER A 28 -7.35 -10.29 -6.18
N HIS A 29 -7.51 -10.30 -7.49
CA HIS A 29 -6.87 -11.28 -8.37
C HIS A 29 -6.16 -10.62 -9.55
N VAL A 30 -5.10 -11.27 -10.02
CA VAL A 30 -4.35 -10.86 -11.20
C VAL A 30 -5.22 -11.07 -12.44
N GLU A 31 -5.42 -10.04 -13.24
CA GLU A 31 -6.07 -10.13 -14.56
C GLU A 31 -5.03 -10.35 -15.66
N ARG A 32 -3.86 -9.73 -15.51
CA ARG A 32 -2.79 -9.81 -16.51
C ARG A 32 -1.41 -9.66 -15.89
N VAL A 33 -0.46 -10.42 -16.42
CA VAL A 33 0.97 -10.26 -16.15
C VAL A 33 1.63 -9.68 -17.38
N HIS A 34 2.36 -8.58 -17.19
CA HIS A 34 3.11 -7.90 -18.23
C HIS A 34 4.60 -8.15 -18.00
N ARG A 35 5.28 -8.60 -19.03
CA ARG A 35 6.74 -8.81 -19.03
C ARG A 35 7.36 -7.90 -20.08
N THR A 36 8.26 -7.02 -19.66
CA THR A 36 8.91 -6.06 -20.57
C THR A 36 10.37 -5.84 -20.18
N LYS A 37 11.15 -5.24 -21.07
CA LYS A 37 12.51 -4.78 -20.80
C LYS A 37 12.47 -3.28 -20.48
N ALA A 38 12.85 -2.92 -19.26
CA ALA A 38 12.87 -1.53 -18.79
C ALA A 38 14.03 -1.31 -17.82
N LEU A 39 14.39 -0.06 -17.55
CA LEU A 39 15.32 0.27 -16.49
C LEU A 39 14.64 0.08 -15.13
N PRO A 40 15.17 -0.81 -14.26
CA PRO A 40 14.72 -0.86 -12.88
C PRO A 40 15.02 0.46 -12.16
N PHE A 41 14.22 0.72 -11.15
CA PHE A 41 14.31 1.91 -10.31
C PHE A 41 14.31 1.43 -8.85
N SER A 42 15.43 1.68 -8.18
CA SER A 42 15.66 1.26 -6.79
C SER A 42 15.17 2.36 -5.86
N VAL A 43 14.32 1.98 -4.91
CA VAL A 43 13.78 2.87 -3.87
C VAL A 43 14.22 2.31 -2.53
N GLN A 44 15.12 3.02 -1.85
CA GLN A 44 15.61 2.67 -0.52
C GLN A 44 14.77 3.40 0.52
N THR A 45 14.33 2.65 1.54
CA THR A 45 13.48 3.20 2.58
C THR A 45 13.88 2.68 3.97
N ASP A 46 13.42 3.34 5.03
CA ASP A 46 13.60 2.89 6.41
C ASP A 46 12.79 1.62 6.77
N GLY A 47 11.98 1.11 5.84
CA GLY A 47 11.17 -0.10 5.98
C GLY A 47 11.55 -1.22 5.01
N GLY A 48 12.66 -1.06 4.28
CA GLY A 48 13.17 -2.04 3.31
C GLY A 48 13.26 -1.49 1.87
N PRO A 49 13.97 -2.21 0.98
CA PRO A 49 14.11 -1.80 -0.41
C PRO A 49 12.88 -2.19 -1.24
N LEU A 50 12.63 -1.42 -2.30
CA LEU A 50 11.70 -1.75 -3.37
C LEU A 50 12.40 -1.54 -4.72
N ILE A 51 12.29 -2.53 -5.61
CA ILE A 51 12.72 -2.40 -7.01
C ILE A 51 11.46 -2.36 -7.86
N THR A 52 11.33 -1.31 -8.67
CA THR A 52 10.16 -1.07 -9.52
C THR A 52 10.57 -0.39 -10.83
N THR A 53 9.64 0.21 -11.57
CA THR A 53 9.95 1.14 -12.68
C THR A 53 9.64 2.57 -12.25
N ALA A 54 10.36 3.54 -12.82
CA ALA A 54 10.19 4.96 -12.47
C ALA A 54 8.75 5.47 -12.66
N ASP A 55 7.98 4.90 -13.59
CA ASP A 55 6.61 5.28 -13.86
C ASP A 55 5.56 4.55 -13.00
N HIS A 56 5.99 3.64 -12.10
CA HIS A 56 5.08 2.85 -11.31
C HIS A 56 4.50 3.69 -10.15
N PRO A 57 3.16 3.78 -10.02
CA PRO A 57 2.51 4.53 -8.95
C PRO A 57 2.60 3.81 -7.60
N LEU A 58 3.04 4.53 -6.58
CA LEU A 58 3.15 4.08 -5.18
C LEU A 58 2.28 4.94 -4.26
N ALA A 59 1.61 4.31 -3.30
CA ALA A 59 0.67 4.99 -2.42
C ALA A 59 1.38 5.84 -1.36
N PHE A 60 0.86 7.03 -1.13
CA PHE A 60 1.18 7.90 0.00
C PHE A 60 0.17 7.69 1.13
N PRO A 61 0.50 8.04 2.39
CA PRO A 61 -0.42 7.94 3.52
C PRO A 61 -1.70 8.77 3.38
N ASP A 62 -1.71 9.77 2.49
CA ASP A 62 -2.87 10.62 2.20
C ASP A 62 -3.78 10.04 1.10
N GLY A 63 -3.52 8.82 0.63
CA GLY A 63 -4.30 8.13 -0.39
C GLY A 63 -3.92 8.48 -1.83
N ARG A 64 -2.99 9.42 -2.04
CA ARG A 64 -2.50 9.72 -3.40
C ARG A 64 -1.56 8.63 -3.89
N PHE A 65 -1.45 8.52 -5.20
CA PHE A 65 -0.44 7.71 -5.87
C PHE A 65 0.53 8.60 -6.63
N VAL A 66 1.83 8.40 -6.39
CA VAL A 66 2.91 9.16 -7.02
C VAL A 66 3.85 8.19 -7.71
N ARG A 67 4.38 8.57 -8.87
CA ARG A 67 5.32 7.72 -9.61
C ARG A 67 6.61 7.56 -8.82
N ALA A 68 7.20 6.37 -8.85
CA ALA A 68 8.44 6.09 -8.14
C ALA A 68 9.58 7.05 -8.52
N GLY A 69 9.68 7.45 -9.79
CA GLY A 69 10.68 8.40 -10.29
C GLY A 69 10.48 9.85 -9.84
N ASP A 70 9.30 10.20 -9.31
CA ASP A 70 9.01 11.52 -8.76
C ASP A 70 9.22 11.55 -7.23
N LEU A 71 9.60 10.42 -6.63
CA LEU A 71 9.91 10.35 -5.20
C LEU A 71 11.21 11.10 -4.88
N GLN A 72 11.21 11.72 -3.71
CA GLN A 72 12.38 12.41 -3.17
C GLN A 72 12.69 11.88 -1.77
N SER A 73 13.96 11.95 -1.37
CA SER A 73 14.37 11.68 0.00
C SER A 73 13.52 12.46 1.00
N GLY A 74 13.08 11.81 2.07
CA GLY A 74 12.17 12.37 3.07
C GLY A 74 10.67 12.24 2.73
N ASN A 75 10.29 11.89 1.49
CA ASN A 75 8.90 11.50 1.20
C ASN A 75 8.50 10.27 2.01
N LYS A 76 7.20 10.09 2.23
CA LYS A 76 6.66 8.92 2.93
C LYS A 76 5.70 8.17 2.06
N ILE A 77 5.92 6.87 1.90
CA ILE A 77 5.05 5.96 1.19
C ILE A 77 4.42 4.94 2.15
N LEU A 78 3.31 4.34 1.75
CA LEU A 78 2.55 3.41 2.56
C LEU A 78 3.13 1.99 2.47
N ASN A 79 3.48 1.42 3.61
CA ASN A 79 4.04 0.08 3.76
C ASN A 79 3.21 -0.76 4.74
N TRP A 80 2.97 -2.02 4.40
CA TRP A 80 2.36 -3.01 5.29
C TRP A 80 3.45 -3.81 6.01
N ALA A 81 3.63 -3.52 7.30
CA ALA A 81 4.65 -4.15 8.13
C ALA A 81 4.13 -4.45 9.53
N GLY A 82 4.36 -5.69 10.00
CA GLY A 82 3.95 -6.11 11.34
C GLY A 82 2.43 -6.10 11.56
N GLY A 83 1.66 -6.37 10.51
CA GLY A 83 0.19 -6.47 10.58
C GLY A 83 -0.55 -5.12 10.58
N ALA A 84 0.13 -4.02 10.23
CA ALA A 84 -0.48 -2.70 10.10
C ALA A 84 0.17 -1.89 8.98
N PHE A 85 -0.57 -0.93 8.43
CA PHE A 85 -0.02 0.07 7.53
C PHE A 85 0.80 1.11 8.32
N ARG A 86 1.96 1.45 7.79
CA ARG A 86 2.88 2.44 8.36
C ARG A 86 3.44 3.32 7.26
N PRO A 87 3.58 4.63 7.50
CA PRO A 87 4.40 5.49 6.65
C PRO A 87 5.86 5.08 6.75
N THR A 88 6.53 4.98 5.61
CA THR A 88 7.94 4.59 5.49
C THR A 88 8.68 5.67 4.70
N THR A 89 9.81 6.13 5.23
CA THR A 89 10.56 7.27 4.71
C THR A 89 11.46 6.83 3.56
N ILE A 90 11.39 7.52 2.43
CA ILE A 90 12.35 7.38 1.34
C ILE A 90 13.71 7.91 1.80
N LEU A 91 14.73 7.06 1.75
CA LEU A 91 16.11 7.42 2.06
C LEU A 91 16.83 7.88 0.78
N ASP A 92 16.66 7.11 -0.29
CA ASP A 92 17.26 7.36 -1.60
C ASP A 92 16.41 6.69 -2.69
N SER A 93 16.51 7.18 -3.93
CA SER A 93 15.84 6.59 -5.07
C SER A 93 16.58 6.88 -6.36
N VAL A 94 17.01 5.83 -7.06
CA VAL A 94 17.88 5.95 -8.24
C VAL A 94 17.50 4.95 -9.34
N PRO A 95 17.61 5.34 -10.63
CA PRO A 95 17.53 4.38 -11.72
C PRO A 95 18.77 3.48 -11.74
N GLU A 96 18.59 2.22 -12.11
CA GLU A 96 19.72 1.35 -12.43
C GLU A 96 20.31 1.67 -13.81
N GLU A 97 21.55 1.22 -14.05
CA GLU A 97 22.30 1.56 -15.26
C GLU A 97 21.89 0.74 -16.49
N MET A 98 21.40 -0.49 -16.29
CA MET A 98 21.13 -1.43 -17.37
C MET A 98 19.67 -1.89 -17.40
N PRO A 99 19.01 -1.90 -18.57
CA PRO A 99 17.65 -2.41 -18.67
C PRO A 99 17.58 -3.91 -18.38
N GLN A 100 16.66 -4.29 -17.50
CA GLN A 100 16.39 -5.67 -17.10
C GLN A 100 14.98 -6.10 -17.52
N VAL A 101 14.70 -7.40 -17.40
CA VAL A 101 13.34 -7.91 -17.51
C VAL A 101 12.59 -7.52 -16.23
N VAL A 102 11.52 -6.76 -16.38
CA VAL A 102 10.64 -6.37 -15.29
C VAL A 102 9.25 -6.93 -15.50
N TYR A 103 8.53 -7.12 -14.39
CA TYR A 103 7.17 -7.63 -14.37
C TYR A 103 6.23 -6.57 -13.80
N ASN A 104 5.07 -6.40 -14.41
CA ASN A 104 3.98 -5.58 -13.88
C ASN A 104 2.69 -6.39 -13.87
N LEU A 105 1.77 -6.04 -12.99
CA LEU A 105 0.46 -6.67 -12.90
C LEU A 105 -0.63 -5.68 -13.33
N SER A 106 -1.66 -6.22 -13.97
CA SER A 106 -3.01 -5.64 -13.92
C SER A 106 -3.81 -6.50 -12.96
N VAL A 107 -4.26 -5.91 -11.88
CA VAL A 107 -5.09 -6.55 -10.85
C VAL A 107 -6.51 -6.00 -10.96
N ALA A 108 -7.50 -6.85 -10.70
CA ALA A 108 -8.90 -6.45 -10.64
C ALA A 108 -9.12 -5.35 -9.58
N TRP A 109 -10.35 -4.83 -9.48
CA TRP A 109 -10.70 -3.86 -8.43
C TRP A 109 -10.13 -4.31 -7.06
N PRO A 110 -9.45 -3.44 -6.30
CA PRO A 110 -9.36 -1.99 -6.41
C PRO A 110 -8.19 -1.46 -7.27
N HIS A 111 -7.58 -2.28 -8.13
CA HIS A 111 -6.44 -1.93 -8.98
C HIS A 111 -5.16 -1.58 -8.21
N THR A 112 -5.05 -2.07 -6.99
CA THR A 112 -3.84 -1.97 -6.16
C THR A 112 -3.37 -3.36 -5.77
N PHE A 113 -2.11 -3.47 -5.35
CA PHE A 113 -1.55 -4.69 -4.81
C PHE A 113 -0.33 -4.40 -3.92
N LEU A 114 0.00 -5.34 -3.04
CA LEU A 114 1.23 -5.28 -2.26
C LEU A 114 2.43 -5.82 -3.06
N ALA A 115 3.47 -4.99 -3.17
CA ALA A 115 4.76 -5.36 -3.75
C ALA A 115 5.86 -5.07 -2.71
N ALA A 116 6.54 -6.12 -2.25
CA ALA A 116 7.55 -6.03 -1.18
C ALA A 116 7.06 -5.28 0.07
N GLY A 117 5.77 -5.40 0.41
CA GLY A 117 5.13 -4.69 1.53
C GLY A 117 4.54 -3.31 1.16
N PHE A 118 4.95 -2.71 0.05
CA PHE A 118 4.45 -1.40 -0.38
C PHE A 118 3.18 -1.50 -1.21
N VAL A 119 2.33 -0.48 -1.12
CA VAL A 119 1.09 -0.42 -1.91
C VAL A 119 1.37 0.19 -3.27
N ALA A 120 1.27 -0.64 -4.31
CA ALA A 120 1.40 -0.25 -5.71
C ALA A 120 0.02 -0.20 -6.38
N HIS A 121 -0.10 0.57 -7.46
CA HIS A 121 -1.31 0.63 -8.29
C HIS A 121 -1.02 0.09 -9.70
N ASN A 122 -2.05 -0.43 -10.37
CA ASN A 122 -1.98 -0.85 -11.76
C ASN A 122 -1.37 0.25 -12.64
N LYS A 123 -0.47 -0.17 -13.51
CA LYS A 123 0.14 0.68 -14.54
C LYS A 123 -0.79 0.78 -15.75
N GLY A 124 -1.12 1.99 -16.20
CA GLY A 124 -1.83 2.23 -17.47
C GLY A 124 -3.33 2.57 -17.40
N GLY A 125 -3.92 2.71 -16.22
CA GLY A 125 -5.23 3.37 -16.06
C GLY A 125 -5.00 4.85 -15.78
N SER A 126 -5.32 5.71 -16.75
CA SER A 126 -5.36 7.17 -16.68
C SER A 126 -4.73 7.82 -15.43
N SER A 127 -3.54 8.40 -15.61
CA SER A 127 -3.12 9.54 -14.81
C SER A 127 -4.11 10.69 -15.05
N SER A 128 -5.24 10.67 -14.36
CA SER A 128 -5.95 11.91 -14.06
C SER A 128 -5.15 12.57 -12.95
N SER A 129 -4.51 13.65 -13.34
CA SER A 129 -3.96 14.66 -12.45
C SER A 129 -4.86 14.83 -11.22
N TYR A 130 -4.34 14.60 -10.02
CA TYR A 130 -4.91 15.27 -8.87
C TYR A 130 -4.55 16.75 -9.02
N HIS A 131 -5.50 17.50 -9.57
CA HIS A 131 -5.38 18.91 -9.87
C HIS A 131 -5.06 19.68 -8.58
N SER A 132 -3.90 20.32 -8.54
CA SER A 132 -3.71 21.51 -7.73
C SER A 132 -4.33 22.68 -8.50
N SER A 133 -5.56 23.05 -8.16
CA SER A 133 -6.03 24.43 -8.37
C SER A 133 -7.11 24.78 -7.36
N SER A 134 -6.86 25.91 -6.72
CA SER A 134 -7.66 26.62 -5.73
C SER A 134 -9.08 26.98 -6.17
N SER A 135 -10.01 27.05 -5.18
CA SER A 135 -11.34 27.71 -5.14
C SER A 135 -12.40 27.17 -6.14
N THR A 136 -13.65 26.84 -5.78
CA THR A 136 -14.58 27.43 -4.79
C THR A 136 -15.79 26.47 -4.61
N SER A 137 -16.29 26.38 -3.38
CA SER A 137 -17.63 25.96 -2.92
C SER A 137 -18.49 25.02 -3.79
N SER A 138 -18.69 23.80 -3.31
CA SER A 138 -20.04 23.23 -3.19
C SER A 138 -20.06 22.26 -2.01
N SER A 139 -21.06 22.43 -1.16
CA SER A 139 -21.27 21.73 0.10
C SER A 139 -21.61 20.26 -0.14
N SER A 140 -20.64 19.40 0.13
CA SER A 140 -20.85 18.01 0.55
C SER A 140 -19.98 17.78 1.77
N GLU A 141 -20.56 17.11 2.76
CA GLU A 141 -20.02 16.92 4.10
C GLU A 141 -18.79 16.00 4.04
N GLU A 142 -17.62 16.54 3.68
CA GLU A 142 -16.35 15.84 3.80
C GLU A 142 -16.03 15.67 5.28
N ALA A 143 -16.06 14.42 5.75
CA ALA A 143 -15.75 14.10 7.13
C ALA A 143 -14.33 14.63 7.43
N PRO A 144 -14.20 15.62 8.33
CA PRO A 144 -12.97 16.38 8.46
C PRO A 144 -11.83 15.49 8.96
N TRP A 145 -10.58 15.77 8.59
CA TRP A 145 -9.36 15.03 8.94
C TRP A 145 -9.22 14.48 10.38
N TRP A 146 -9.85 15.11 11.39
CA TRP A 146 -9.95 14.57 12.75
C TRP A 146 -10.87 13.35 12.88
N PHE A 147 -11.77 13.13 11.92
CA PHE A 147 -12.57 11.92 11.74
C PHE A 147 -11.69 10.69 11.53
N PHE A 148 -10.57 10.78 10.80
CA PHE A 148 -9.62 9.66 10.68
C PHE A 148 -8.82 9.44 11.98
N LEU A 149 -8.48 10.49 12.74
CA LEU A 149 -7.91 10.35 14.08
C LEU A 149 -8.88 9.69 15.07
N ILE A 150 -10.18 9.99 14.95
CA ILE A 150 -11.26 9.36 15.71
C ILE A 150 -11.47 7.89 15.25
N PHE A 151 -11.42 7.59 13.96
CA PHE A 151 -11.61 6.23 13.45
C PHE A 151 -10.44 5.30 13.81
N PHE A 152 -9.20 5.72 13.60
CA PHE A 152 -8.03 4.94 14.03
C PHE A 152 -7.88 4.91 15.56
N GLY A 153 -8.26 5.99 16.25
CA GLY A 153 -8.24 6.06 17.71
C GLY A 153 -9.30 5.18 18.39
N ILE A 154 -10.56 5.21 17.91
CA ILE A 154 -11.67 4.42 18.47
C ILE A 154 -11.53 2.95 18.09
N PHE A 155 -11.22 2.61 16.84
CA PHE A 155 -10.99 1.19 16.48
C PHE A 155 -9.73 0.63 17.16
N GLY A 156 -8.67 1.43 17.31
CA GLY A 156 -7.50 1.05 18.12
C GLY A 156 -7.86 0.79 19.59
N LEU A 157 -8.69 1.64 20.20
CA LEU A 157 -9.14 1.49 21.59
C LEU A 157 -10.07 0.28 21.78
N VAL A 158 -11.06 0.09 20.91
CA VAL A 158 -11.99 -1.06 20.97
C VAL A 158 -11.23 -2.38 20.75
N PHE A 159 -10.31 -2.41 19.80
CA PHE A 159 -9.45 -3.56 19.56
C PHE A 159 -8.53 -3.86 20.75
N PHE A 160 -7.97 -2.83 21.39
CA PHE A 160 -7.15 -2.98 22.60
C PHE A 160 -7.97 -3.51 23.79
N ILE A 161 -9.20 -3.03 23.99
CA ILE A 161 -10.10 -3.52 25.05
C ILE A 161 -10.48 -4.99 24.80
N LEU A 162 -10.76 -5.38 23.55
CA LEU A 162 -11.03 -6.77 23.20
C LEU A 162 -9.83 -7.68 23.49
N ILE A 163 -8.62 -7.26 23.13
CA ILE A 163 -7.39 -8.01 23.47
C ILE A 163 -7.21 -8.12 24.98
N ALA A 164 -7.37 -7.03 25.73
CA ALA A 164 -7.24 -7.05 27.19
C ALA A 164 -8.28 -7.96 27.87
N ALA A 165 -9.51 -7.97 27.36
CA ALA A 165 -10.57 -8.85 27.85
C ALA A 165 -10.27 -10.33 27.57
N VAL A 166 -9.77 -10.67 26.38
CA VAL A 166 -9.33 -12.03 26.03
C VAL A 166 -8.17 -12.47 26.94
N VAL A 167 -7.15 -11.62 27.11
CA VAL A 167 -6.00 -11.91 27.99
C VAL A 167 -6.44 -12.10 29.45
N SER A 168 -7.37 -11.28 29.94
CA SER A 168 -7.93 -11.40 31.30
C SER A 168 -8.76 -12.68 31.46
N ALA A 169 -9.56 -13.06 30.47
CA ALA A 169 -10.32 -14.31 30.46
C ALA A 169 -9.40 -15.54 30.49
N PHE A 170 -8.31 -15.52 29.70
CA PHE A 170 -7.28 -16.56 29.73
C PHE A 170 -6.53 -16.60 31.07
N SER A 171 -6.24 -15.44 31.67
CA SER A 171 -5.59 -15.35 32.98
C SER A 171 -6.49 -15.86 34.12
N LYS A 172 -7.81 -15.62 34.05
CA LYS A 172 -8.80 -16.20 34.97
C LYS A 172 -8.94 -17.71 34.81
N LYS A 173 -8.84 -18.23 33.58
CA LYS A 173 -8.90 -19.68 33.31
C LYS A 173 -7.68 -20.41 33.89
N LYS A 174 -6.47 -19.81 33.81
CA LYS A 174 -5.25 -20.35 34.44
C LYS A 174 -5.23 -20.31 35.97
N ARG A 175 -6.00 -19.43 36.61
CA ARG A 175 -6.10 -19.34 38.09
C ARG A 175 -7.17 -20.25 38.70
N LYS A 176 -7.97 -20.93 37.88
CA LYS A 176 -9.04 -21.87 38.31
C LYS A 176 -8.67 -23.35 38.08
N THR A 177 -7.42 -23.62 37.74
CA THR A 177 -6.78 -24.94 37.66
C THR A 177 -5.61 -24.94 38.63
#